data_AF-A0A7I7QBP9-F1
#
_entry.id   AF-A0A7I7QBP9-F1
#
_cell.length_a   1.000
_cell.length_b   1.000
_cell.length_c   1.000
_cell.angle_alpha   90.00
_cell.angle_beta   90.00
_cell.angle_gamma   90.00
#
_symmetry.space_group_name_H-M   'P 1'
#
loop_
_entity.id
_entity.type
_entity.pdbx_description
1 polymer ?
#
loop_
_entity_poly.entity_id
_entity_poly.type
_entity_poly.pdbx_seq_one_letter_code
_entity_poly.pdbx_strand_id
1 'polypeptide(L)'
;MQVHLQSTRAGAANTMSKPMVDDPRILHVRYTDFIADQVATVRRYYAFAGREVTPKAESAMRDYLANNRGDRYGKFRYSTQLLIDIGEDLDALHAEFRPFRERFGVAIEKRG
;
A
#
# COMPACT_ATOMS: atom_id res chain seq x y z
N MET A 1 -5.39 -7.38 19.73
CA MET A 1 -4.16 -6.84 19.08
C MET A 1 -3.19 -7.91 18.61
N GLN A 2 -2.90 -8.96 19.39
CA GLN A 2 -2.21 -10.16 18.87
C GLN A 2 -2.93 -10.72 17.63
N VAL A 3 -4.27 -10.69 17.65
CA VAL A 3 -5.13 -10.97 16.49
C VAL A 3 -4.81 -10.12 15.25
N HIS A 4 -4.42 -8.84 15.40
CA HIS A 4 -4.11 -7.98 14.25
C HIS A 4 -2.77 -8.36 13.60
N LEU A 5 -1.73 -8.61 14.40
CA LEU A 5 -0.45 -9.08 13.88
C LEU A 5 -0.58 -10.48 13.24
N GLN A 6 -1.33 -11.39 13.87
CA GLN A 6 -1.61 -12.70 13.27
C GLN A 6 -2.39 -12.59 11.96
N SER A 7 -3.37 -11.66 11.87
CA SER A 7 -4.04 -11.37 10.61
C SER A 7 -3.09 -10.80 9.55
N THR A 8 -2.15 -9.92 9.93
CA THR A 8 -1.12 -9.41 9.00
C THR A 8 -0.21 -10.54 8.51
N ARG A 9 0.26 -11.42 9.41
CA ARG A 9 1.06 -12.61 9.05
C ARG A 9 0.30 -13.52 8.10
N ALA A 10 -0.95 -13.86 8.42
CA ALA A 10 -1.80 -14.70 7.59
C ALA A 10 -2.07 -14.06 6.22
N GLY A 11 -2.33 -12.76 6.16
CA GLY A 11 -2.54 -12.01 4.93
C GLY A 11 -1.29 -11.98 4.04
N ALA A 12 -0.12 -11.72 4.63
CA ALA A 12 1.15 -11.74 3.91
C ALA A 12 1.46 -13.15 3.39
N ALA A 13 1.33 -14.19 4.23
CA ALA A 13 1.57 -15.58 3.83
C ALA A 13 0.61 -16.04 2.70
N ASN A 14 -0.67 -15.69 2.79
CA ASN A 14 -1.64 -15.97 1.74
C ASN A 14 -1.27 -15.25 0.44
N THR A 15 -0.91 -13.97 0.50
CA THR A 15 -0.49 -13.20 -0.69
C THR A 15 0.76 -13.82 -1.32
N MET A 16 1.74 -14.22 -0.52
CA MET A 16 2.99 -14.77 -1.04
C MET A 16 2.84 -16.17 -1.66
N SER A 17 1.80 -16.93 -1.31
CA SER A 17 1.59 -18.31 -1.77
C SER A 17 0.54 -18.49 -2.86
N LYS A 18 -0.33 -17.49 -3.11
CA LYS A 18 -1.43 -17.62 -4.07
C LYS A 18 -0.98 -17.29 -5.51
N PRO A 19 -1.16 -18.20 -6.49
CA PRO A 19 -0.78 -17.95 -7.88
C PRO A 19 -1.46 -16.73 -8.53
N MET A 20 -2.66 -16.38 -8.05
CA MET A 20 -3.40 -15.19 -8.51
C MET A 20 -2.57 -13.90 -8.40
N VAL A 21 -1.62 -13.83 -7.47
CA VAL A 21 -0.78 -12.64 -7.25
C VAL A 21 0.21 -12.41 -8.40
N ASP A 22 0.54 -13.46 -9.15
CA ASP A 22 1.39 -13.39 -10.34
C ASP A 22 0.59 -13.36 -11.65
N ASP A 23 -0.75 -13.35 -11.56
CA ASP A 23 -1.60 -13.26 -12.73
C ASP A 23 -1.41 -11.89 -13.40
N PRO A 24 -1.10 -11.84 -14.71
CA PRO A 24 -0.83 -10.58 -15.42
C PRO A 24 -2.06 -9.66 -15.48
N ARG A 25 -3.26 -10.14 -15.10
CA ARG A 25 -4.48 -9.34 -14.98
C ARG A 25 -4.60 -8.61 -13.63
N ILE A 26 -3.67 -8.84 -12.71
CA ILE A 26 -3.60 -8.16 -11.41
C ILE A 26 -2.56 -7.05 -11.44
N LEU A 27 -3.01 -5.81 -11.19
CA LEU A 27 -2.13 -4.66 -11.04
C LEU A 27 -1.89 -4.36 -9.54
N HIS A 28 -0.65 -4.55 -9.10
CA HIS A 28 -0.23 -4.15 -7.76
C HIS A 28 0.03 -2.64 -7.68
N VAL A 29 -0.63 -1.98 -6.73
CA VAL A 29 -0.49 -0.55 -6.45
C VAL A 29 0.04 -0.37 -5.04
N ARG A 30 1.20 0.29 -4.91
CA ARG A 30 1.73 0.67 -3.60
C ARG A 30 0.98 1.89 -3.10
N TYR A 31 0.60 1.87 -1.82
CA TYR A 31 -0.07 3.00 -1.19
C TYR A 31 0.74 4.30 -1.30
N THR A 32 2.07 4.22 -1.15
CA THR A 32 2.96 5.39 -1.27
C THR A 32 2.93 6.01 -2.67
N ASP A 33 2.90 5.19 -3.73
CA ASP A 33 2.78 5.70 -5.10
C ASP A 33 1.41 6.36 -5.32
N PHE A 34 0.35 5.76 -4.77
CA PHE A 34 -1.00 6.30 -4.87
C PHE A 34 -1.13 7.66 -4.18
N ILE A 35 -0.64 7.79 -2.94
CA ILE A 35 -0.70 9.06 -2.21
C ILE A 35 0.21 10.13 -2.83
N ALA A 36 1.33 9.74 -3.44
CA ALA A 36 2.23 10.68 -4.12
C ALA A 36 1.57 11.29 -5.37
N ASP A 37 0.90 10.49 -6.19
CA ASP A 37 0.10 10.97 -7.33
C ASP A 37 -1.04 9.99 -7.68
N GLN A 38 -2.23 10.34 -7.21
CA GLN A 38 -3.44 9.54 -7.41
C GLN A 38 -3.85 9.49 -8.89
N VAL A 39 -3.67 10.59 -9.62
CA VAL A 39 -4.06 10.69 -11.04
C VAL A 39 -3.09 9.89 -11.91
N ALA A 40 -1.80 9.94 -11.63
CA ALA A 40 -0.82 9.08 -12.30
C ALA A 40 -1.10 7.59 -12.03
N THR A 41 -1.51 7.23 -10.82
CA THR A 41 -1.90 5.85 -10.50
C THR A 41 -3.11 5.39 -11.31
N VAL A 42 -4.14 6.24 -11.45
CA VAL A 42 -5.30 5.94 -12.31
C VAL A 42 -4.87 5.81 -13.78
N ARG A 43 -3.99 6.70 -14.26
CA ARG A 43 -3.45 6.61 -15.63
C ARG A 43 -2.73 5.28 -15.88
N ARG A 44 -1.90 4.83 -14.93
CA ARG A 44 -1.23 3.53 -14.97
C ARG A 44 -2.23 2.38 -15.03
N TYR A 45 -3.30 2.43 -14.25
CA TYR A 45 -4.37 1.43 -14.30
C TYR A 45 -5.09 1.40 -15.65
N TYR A 46 -5.42 2.56 -16.22
CA TYR A 46 -6.04 2.63 -17.55
C TYR A 46 -5.12 2.03 -18.61
N ALA A 47 -3.84 2.41 -18.63
CA ALA A 47 -2.86 1.84 -19.56
C ALA A 47 -2.74 0.33 -19.40
N PHE A 48 -2.70 -0.17 -18.16
CA PHE A 48 -2.71 -1.61 -17.85
C PHE A 48 -3.97 -2.31 -18.40
N ALA A 49 -5.12 -1.66 -18.36
CA ALA A 49 -6.38 -2.16 -18.91
C ALA A 49 -6.53 -1.94 -20.44
N GLY A 50 -5.49 -1.46 -21.13
CA GLY A 50 -5.53 -1.17 -22.56
C GLY A 50 -6.42 0.03 -22.92
N ARG A 51 -6.54 1.01 -22.01
CA ARG A 51 -7.38 2.21 -22.16
C ARG A 51 -6.56 3.47 -21.94
N GLU A 52 -7.07 4.58 -22.45
CA GLU A 52 -6.49 5.90 -22.24
C GLU A 52 -7.36 6.75 -21.32
N VAL A 53 -6.72 7.56 -20.50
CA VAL A 53 -7.40 8.61 -19.75
C VAL A 53 -7.53 9.82 -20.66
N THR A 54 -8.76 10.24 -20.92
CA THR A 54 -8.97 11.46 -21.73
C THR A 54 -8.52 12.70 -20.97
N PRO A 55 -8.11 13.77 -21.68
CA PRO A 55 -7.74 15.04 -21.04
C PRO A 55 -8.85 15.59 -20.13
N LYS A 56 -10.12 15.42 -20.55
CA LYS A 56 -11.29 15.83 -19.77
C LYS A 56 -11.41 15.05 -18.45
N ALA A 57 -11.24 13.73 -18.50
CA ALA A 57 -11.30 12.89 -17.30
C ALA A 57 -10.14 13.21 -16.34
N GLU A 58 -8.94 13.41 -16.87
CA GLU A 58 -7.79 13.83 -16.07
C GLU A 58 -8.04 15.17 -15.36
N SER A 59 -8.51 16.20 -16.08
CA SER A 59 -8.86 17.49 -15.48
C SER A 59 -9.89 17.32 -14.36
N ALA A 60 -10.97 16.60 -14.61
CA ALA A 60 -12.02 16.38 -13.62
C ALA A 60 -11.51 15.68 -12.34
N MET A 61 -10.60 14.71 -12.47
CA MET A 61 -9.97 14.07 -11.31
C MET A 61 -9.10 15.05 -10.51
N ARG A 62 -8.30 15.86 -11.20
CA ARG A 62 -7.45 16.88 -10.55
C ARG A 62 -8.29 17.94 -9.85
N ASP A 63 -9.35 18.41 -10.50
CA ASP A 63 -10.29 19.39 -9.95
C ASP A 63 -10.99 18.82 -8.70
N TYR A 64 -11.40 17.55 -8.74
CA TYR A 64 -11.97 16.88 -7.57
C TYR A 64 -10.98 16.85 -6.40
N LEU A 65 -9.73 16.44 -6.63
CA LEU A 65 -8.71 16.33 -5.58
C LEU A 65 -8.32 17.70 -5.00
N ALA A 66 -8.28 18.75 -5.82
CA ALA A 66 -8.03 20.11 -5.37
C ALA A 66 -9.11 20.60 -4.40
N ASN A 67 -10.37 20.20 -4.64
CA ASN A 67 -11.52 20.64 -3.86
C ASN A 67 -11.94 19.66 -2.73
N ASN A 68 -11.38 18.44 -2.72
CA ASN A 68 -11.71 17.39 -1.75
C ASN A 68 -10.43 16.78 -1.18
N ARG A 69 -9.64 17.59 -0.48
CA ARG A 69 -8.41 17.12 0.16
C ARG A 69 -8.73 15.98 1.14
N GLY A 70 -8.03 14.86 0.97
CA GLY A 70 -8.21 13.63 1.75
C GLY A 70 -7.69 13.70 3.20
N ASP A 71 -7.25 14.88 3.66
CA ASP A 71 -6.81 15.11 5.04
C ASP A 71 -7.97 15.11 6.06
N ARG A 72 -9.20 14.85 5.61
CA ARG A 72 -10.41 14.69 6.44
C ARG A 72 -10.31 13.54 7.47
N TYR A 73 -9.41 12.57 7.26
CA TYR A 73 -9.10 11.51 8.24
C TYR A 73 -7.62 11.63 8.60
N GLY A 74 -7.33 12.26 9.74
CA GLY A 74 -5.98 12.72 10.13
C GLY A 74 -4.85 11.69 10.01
N LYS A 75 -3.60 12.18 10.13
CA LYS A 75 -2.39 11.32 10.10
C LYS A 75 -2.48 10.26 11.19
N PHE A 76 -2.82 9.02 10.83
CA PHE A 76 -2.74 7.89 11.75
C PHE A 76 -1.29 7.74 12.21
N ARG A 77 -1.06 8.00 13.50
CA ARG A 77 0.22 7.73 14.14
C ARG A 77 0.26 6.25 14.48
N TYR A 78 0.75 5.44 13.55
CA TYR A 78 1.18 4.09 13.87
C TYR A 78 2.54 4.19 14.56
N SER A 79 2.59 3.84 15.84
CA SER A 79 3.84 3.70 16.58
C SER A 79 4.21 2.23 16.65
N THR A 80 5.45 1.89 16.28
CA THR A 80 6.03 0.56 16.52
C THR A 80 6.23 0.28 18.00
N GLN A 81 6.15 1.31 18.86
CA GLN A 81 6.15 1.17 20.32
C GLN A 81 5.11 0.14 20.78
N LEU A 82 3.95 0.12 20.14
CA LEU A 82 2.88 -0.82 20.49
C LEU A 82 3.21 -2.28 20.16
N LEU A 83 4.12 -2.53 19.20
CA LEU A 83 4.64 -3.88 18.90
C LEU A 83 5.71 -4.29 19.93
N ILE A 84 6.55 -3.34 20.35
CA ILE A 84 7.51 -3.55 21.43
C ILE A 84 6.77 -3.84 22.75
N ASP A 85 5.70 -3.09 23.05
CA ASP A 85 4.93 -3.19 24.30
C ASP A 85 4.21 -4.55 24.44
N ILE A 86 3.91 -5.23 23.33
CA ILE A 86 3.36 -6.60 23.33
C ILE A 86 4.46 -7.69 23.27
N GLY A 87 5.74 -7.29 23.35
CA GLY A 87 6.89 -8.19 23.43
C GLY A 87 7.44 -8.69 22.09
N GLU A 88 7.09 -8.06 20.96
CA GLU A 88 7.64 -8.45 19.65
C GLU A 88 9.01 -7.80 19.42
N ASP A 89 9.91 -8.57 18.81
CA ASP A 89 11.21 -8.10 18.35
C ASP A 89 11.07 -7.48 16.95
N LEU A 90 11.34 -6.18 16.84
CA LEU A 90 11.22 -5.44 15.58
C LEU A 90 12.22 -5.91 14.52
N ASP A 91 13.43 -6.30 14.91
CA ASP A 91 14.43 -6.79 13.97
C ASP A 91 14.03 -8.17 13.43
N ALA A 92 13.49 -9.03 14.30
CA ALA A 92 12.92 -10.31 13.90
C ALA A 92 11.72 -10.12 12.95
N LEU A 93 10.81 -9.19 13.24
CA LEU A 93 9.68 -8.85 12.37
C LEU A 93 10.16 -8.27 11.03
N HIS A 94 11.19 -7.42 11.04
CA HIS A 94 11.77 -6.92 9.79
C HIS A 94 12.35 -8.05 8.95
N ALA A 95 13.07 -9.00 9.57
CA ALA A 95 13.57 -10.18 8.87
C ALA A 95 12.43 -11.05 8.32
N GLU A 96 11.39 -11.29 9.12
CA GLU A 96 10.19 -12.07 8.77
C GLU A 96 9.49 -11.49 7.52
N PHE A 97 9.23 -10.19 7.49
CA PHE A 97 8.52 -9.53 6.38
C PHE A 97 9.40 -9.11 5.21
N ARG A 98 10.72 -9.36 5.25
CA ARG A 98 11.66 -8.97 4.17
C ARG A 98 11.24 -9.51 2.79
N PRO A 99 10.88 -10.79 2.60
CA PRO A 99 10.52 -11.31 1.28
C PRO A 99 9.30 -10.61 0.67
N PHE A 100 8.29 -10.29 1.49
CA PHE A 100 7.12 -9.54 1.05
C PHE A 100 7.50 -8.13 0.62
N ARG A 101 8.34 -7.45 1.42
CA ARG A 101 8.79 -6.09 1.15
C ARG A 101 9.61 -5.99 -0.14
N GLU A 102 10.51 -6.93 -0.37
CA GLU A 102 11.32 -6.99 -1.59
C GLU A 102 10.45 -7.25 -2.82
N ARG A 103 9.51 -8.20 -2.73
CA ARG A 103 8.58 -8.52 -3.83
C ARG A 103 7.74 -7.33 -4.26
N PHE A 104 7.20 -6.57 -3.30
CA PHE A 104 6.26 -5.47 -3.57
C PHE A 104 6.86 -4.07 -3.43
N GLY A 105 8.17 -3.96 -3.23
CA GLY A 105 8.85 -2.68 -3.10
C GLY A 105 8.33 -1.83 -1.93
N VAL A 106 8.04 -2.45 -0.78
CA VAL A 106 7.56 -1.79 0.43
C VAL A 106 8.75 -1.43 1.32
N ALA A 107 9.02 -0.13 1.46
CA ALA A 107 10.11 0.37 2.30
C ALA A 107 9.80 0.19 3.80
N ILE A 108 10.87 0.10 4.62
CA ILE A 108 10.71 0.21 6.07
C ILE A 108 10.45 1.68 6.40
N GLU A 109 9.29 1.97 6.98
CA GLU A 109 9.07 3.26 7.62
C GLU A 109 9.81 3.29 8.96
N LYS A 110 11.01 3.88 8.98
CA LYS A 110 11.68 4.25 10.24
C LYS A 110 11.11 5.58 10.71
N ARG A 111 10.10 5.54 11.58
CA ARG A 111 9.66 6.73 12.32
C ARG A 111 10.26 6.64 13.72
N GLY A 112 11.19 7.54 14.02
CA GLY A 112 11.67 7.80 15.38
C GLY A 112 10.65 8.57 16.20
#